data_AF-A0A821Y420-F1
#
_entry.id   AF-A0A821Y420-F1
#
_cell.length_a   1.000
_cell.length_b   1.000
_cell.length_c   1.000
_cell.angle_alpha   90.00
_cell.angle_beta   90.00
_cell.angle_gamma   90.00
#
_symmetry.space_group_name_H-M   'P 1'
#
loop_
_entity.id
_entity.type
_entity.pdbx_description
1 polymer ?
#
loop_
_entity_poly.entity_id
_entity_poly.type
_entity_poly.pdbx_seq_one_letter_code
_entity_poly.pdbx_strand_id
1 'polypeptide(L)'
;ISSAWYLDRIEIVDPETVIKYHFICEKWLAVDTDDRMISFEILALENKVISESIGHQTTTYRINVITSNKFGSGTDANVYIIIFGEHENTGKIPLVKSKTNKDPFEKCHRDLFEIEAIDIGQPEKIKIGHDNSGFGSDWLLECVEINVLKLDHTWIFPCGKWLHKTKDVTQLELELYPKEISTGIYSSYVPYQIKICTSNIFGAGTDANIYIQIYGLQKSTDQVMLCSKIDRHGKFQRGSTDIFILELDDVGDFMEKIRIGHDNSGFGPAWHLNHVEIRRLIKGEKTNTYVFQCNRWFAKTEDDGSIVRELFPEKLIKEKLNKK
;
A
#
# COMPACT_ATOMS: atom_id res chain seq x y z
N ILE A 1 28.94 31.08 -21.95
CA ILE A 1 29.30 29.73 -22.44
C ILE A 1 28.53 28.77 -21.56
N SER A 2 27.61 28.00 -22.12
CA SER A 2 26.84 27.02 -21.34
C SER A 2 27.78 25.91 -20.87
N SER A 3 27.69 25.54 -19.59
CA SER A 3 28.42 24.42 -19.00
C SER A 3 27.65 23.09 -19.12
N ALA A 4 26.55 23.07 -19.88
CA ALA A 4 25.76 21.86 -20.09
C ALA A 4 26.48 20.88 -21.02
N TRP A 5 26.57 19.63 -20.60
CA TRP A 5 27.20 18.56 -21.37
C TRP A 5 26.24 17.39 -21.50
N TYR A 6 25.90 17.01 -22.73
CA TYR A 6 25.12 15.80 -22.98
C TYR A 6 26.07 14.62 -23.11
N LEU A 7 25.91 13.64 -22.23
CA LEU A 7 26.68 12.41 -22.25
C LEU A 7 25.81 11.31 -22.86
N ASP A 8 26.13 10.93 -24.11
CA ASP A 8 25.46 9.85 -24.84
C ASP A 8 25.87 8.48 -24.30
N ARG A 9 27.17 8.19 -24.35
CA ARG A 9 27.76 6.95 -23.85
C ARG A 9 29.22 7.11 -23.45
N ILE A 10 29.71 6.20 -22.60
CA ILE A 10 31.14 6.00 -22.33
C ILE A 10 31.56 4.64 -22.90
N GLU A 11 32.67 4.62 -23.64
CA GLU A 11 33.34 3.38 -24.07
C GLU A 11 34.66 3.24 -23.31
N ILE A 12 34.85 2.11 -22.63
CA ILE A 12 36.12 1.76 -21.97
C ILE A 12 36.67 0.52 -22.67
N VAL A 13 37.92 0.57 -23.11
CA VAL A 13 38.59 -0.55 -23.77
C VAL A 13 39.70 -1.04 -22.86
N ASP A 14 39.65 -2.32 -22.50
CA ASP A 14 40.77 -2.99 -21.84
C ASP A 14 41.87 -3.27 -22.88
N PRO A 15 43.07 -2.68 -22.75
CA PRO A 15 44.13 -2.82 -23.74
C PRO A 15 44.76 -4.22 -23.79
N GLU A 16 44.60 -5.04 -22.76
CA GLU A 16 45.16 -6.40 -22.72
C GLU A 16 44.18 -7.42 -23.30
N THR A 17 42.90 -7.32 -22.93
CA THR A 17 41.86 -8.28 -23.37
C THR A 17 41.14 -7.85 -24.65
N VAL A 18 41.29 -6.59 -25.07
CA VAL A 18 40.59 -5.94 -26.20
C VAL A 18 39.05 -5.92 -26.00
N ILE A 19 38.59 -6.18 -24.77
CA ILE A 19 37.17 -6.11 -24.41
C ILE A 19 36.75 -4.64 -24.33
N LYS A 20 35.59 -4.34 -24.94
CA LYS A 20 34.97 -3.01 -24.90
C LYS A 20 33.75 -3.02 -23.97
N TYR A 21 33.80 -2.21 -22.94
CA TYR A 21 32.68 -1.91 -22.05
C TYR A 21 31.96 -0.67 -22.56
N HIS A 22 30.64 -0.75 -22.67
CA HIS A 22 29.79 0.37 -23.06
C HIS A 22 28.89 0.75 -21.89
N PHE A 23 28.84 2.03 -21.56
CA PHE A 23 27.97 2.59 -20.55
C PHE A 23 27.04 3.57 -21.24
N ILE A 24 25.78 3.19 -21.44
CA ILE A 24 24.77 4.06 -22.04
C ILE A 24 24.30 5.06 -20.98
N CYS A 25 24.34 6.34 -21.33
CA CYS A 25 24.06 7.45 -20.42
C CYS A 25 22.79 8.21 -20.88
N GLU A 26 22.76 8.62 -22.15
CA GLU A 26 21.68 9.38 -22.81
C GLU A 26 21.11 10.54 -21.96
N LYS A 27 21.99 11.33 -21.32
CA LYS A 27 21.58 12.30 -20.31
C LYS A 27 22.36 13.60 -20.31
N TRP A 28 21.70 14.68 -19.91
CA TRP A 28 22.33 15.98 -19.69
C TRP A 28 22.96 16.07 -18.28
N LEU A 29 24.25 16.41 -18.23
CA LEU A 29 24.99 16.77 -17.03
C LEU A 29 25.00 18.29 -16.91
N ALA A 30 23.92 18.86 -16.39
CA ALA A 30 23.75 20.30 -16.28
C ALA A 30 22.79 20.66 -15.15
N VAL A 31 23.05 21.76 -14.45
CA VAL A 31 22.20 22.23 -13.33
C VAL A 31 20.88 22.88 -13.78
N ASP A 32 20.76 23.22 -15.06
CA ASP A 32 19.66 23.98 -15.64
C ASP A 32 18.79 23.17 -16.62
N THR A 33 19.14 21.92 -16.90
CA THR A 33 18.37 21.02 -17.77
C THR A 33 18.18 19.64 -17.15
N ASP A 34 17.17 18.92 -17.62
CA ASP A 34 16.86 17.54 -17.20
C ASP A 34 16.68 17.38 -15.67
N ASP A 35 17.45 16.51 -15.02
CA ASP A 35 17.36 16.24 -13.59
C ASP A 35 18.18 17.20 -12.72
N ARG A 36 18.87 18.17 -13.35
CA ARG A 36 19.74 19.16 -12.71
C ARG A 36 20.99 18.58 -12.04
N MET A 37 21.35 17.34 -12.38
CA MET A 37 22.52 16.67 -11.83
C MET A 37 23.74 16.91 -12.72
N ILE A 38 24.91 17.02 -12.08
CA ILE A 38 26.21 17.11 -12.75
C ILE A 38 27.05 15.85 -12.55
N SER A 39 26.49 14.83 -11.91
CA SER A 39 27.13 13.53 -11.65
C SER A 39 26.09 12.45 -11.44
N PHE A 40 26.35 11.23 -11.92
CA PHE A 40 25.58 10.01 -11.60
C PHE A 40 26.50 8.79 -11.68
N GLU A 41 26.15 7.71 -10.98
CA GLU A 41 26.89 6.44 -10.99
C GLU A 41 26.27 5.48 -12.02
N ILE A 42 27.10 4.78 -12.79
CA ILE A 42 26.68 3.81 -13.80
C ILE A 42 27.38 2.48 -13.52
N LEU A 43 26.62 1.38 -13.50
CA LEU A 43 27.18 0.04 -13.35
C LEU A 43 27.68 -0.48 -14.70
N ALA A 44 28.88 -1.06 -14.71
CA ALA A 44 29.41 -1.75 -15.87
C ALA A 44 28.58 -3.01 -16.13
N LEU A 45 27.88 -3.06 -17.27
CA LEU A 45 27.33 -4.31 -17.77
C LEU A 45 28.51 -5.15 -18.28
N GLU A 46 28.77 -6.31 -17.67
CA GLU A 46 29.74 -7.29 -18.17
C GLU A 46 29.23 -7.84 -19.51
N ASN A 47 29.67 -7.24 -20.62
CA ASN A 47 29.31 -7.72 -21.94
C ASN A 47 30.26 -8.84 -22.38
N LYS A 48 29.82 -10.08 -22.19
CA LYS A 48 30.24 -11.19 -23.04
C LYS A 48 29.57 -10.98 -24.39
N VAL A 49 30.35 -10.51 -25.38
CA VAL A 49 30.03 -10.35 -26.82
C VAL A 49 28.57 -10.63 -27.19
N ILE A 50 27.77 -9.58 -27.37
CA ILE A 50 26.52 -9.65 -28.13
C ILE A 50 26.64 -8.67 -29.29
N SER A 51 26.99 -9.23 -30.44
CA SER A 51 26.71 -8.67 -31.75
C SER A 51 25.20 -8.47 -31.91
N GLU A 52 24.83 -7.36 -32.55
CA GLU A 52 23.49 -7.00 -33.03
C GLU A 52 22.48 -6.51 -31.96
N SER A 53 22.41 -5.18 -31.87
CA SER A 53 21.21 -4.36 -31.59
C SER A 53 19.97 -5.08 -31.01
N ILE A 54 20.01 -5.41 -29.72
CA ILE A 54 18.79 -5.51 -28.92
C ILE A 54 18.76 -4.24 -28.06
N GLY A 55 17.97 -3.26 -28.48
CA GLY A 55 17.60 -2.17 -27.59
C GLY A 55 16.81 -2.80 -26.44
N HIS A 56 17.35 -2.75 -25.22
CA HIS A 56 16.61 -3.16 -24.04
C HIS A 56 15.39 -2.24 -23.95
N GLN A 57 14.19 -2.81 -24.08
CA GLN A 57 12.96 -2.02 -23.99
C GLN A 57 12.85 -1.47 -22.58
N THR A 58 12.45 -0.20 -22.45
CA THR A 58 12.07 0.39 -21.16
C THR A 58 10.57 0.22 -20.92
N THR A 59 10.18 0.23 -19.65
CA THR A 59 8.79 0.32 -19.22
C THR A 59 8.68 1.28 -18.04
N THR A 60 7.47 1.77 -17.81
CA THR A 60 7.17 2.61 -16.64
C THR A 60 6.73 1.75 -15.46
N TYR A 61 7.40 1.97 -14.34
CA TYR A 61 7.06 1.41 -13.04
C TYR A 61 6.38 2.50 -12.21
N ARG A 62 5.17 2.22 -11.73
CA ARG A 62 4.49 3.02 -10.71
C ARG A 62 4.73 2.37 -9.36
N ILE A 63 5.56 2.99 -8.54
CA ILE A 63 6.01 2.48 -7.25
C ILE A 63 5.30 3.27 -6.15
N ASN A 64 4.42 2.60 -5.40
CA ASN A 64 3.85 3.14 -4.17
C ASN A 64 4.64 2.62 -2.97
N VAL A 65 5.21 3.53 -2.19
CA VAL A 65 5.85 3.22 -0.93
C VAL A 65 4.92 3.64 0.21
N ILE A 66 4.59 2.71 1.10
CA ILE A 66 3.68 2.95 2.22
C ILE A 66 4.48 2.92 3.52
N THR A 67 4.56 4.07 4.18
CA THR A 67 5.15 4.17 5.51
C THR A 67 4.10 3.85 6.58
N SER A 68 4.48 3.08 7.59
CA SER A 68 3.56 2.64 8.64
C SER A 68 2.97 3.82 9.44
N ASN A 69 1.85 3.59 10.12
CA ASN A 69 1.18 4.62 10.94
C ASN A 69 1.68 4.67 12.40
N LYS A 70 2.77 3.96 12.74
CA LYS A 70 3.35 3.99 14.09
C LYS A 70 4.04 5.33 14.37
N PHE A 71 4.17 5.67 15.65
CA PHE A 71 4.91 6.86 16.03
C PHE A 71 6.39 6.74 15.61
N GLY A 72 6.93 7.79 14.99
CA GLY A 72 8.33 7.83 14.53
C GLY A 72 8.64 6.94 13.32
N SER A 73 7.63 6.52 12.55
CA SER A 73 7.82 5.62 11.41
C SER A 73 8.37 6.28 10.15
N GLY A 74 8.33 7.61 10.04
CA GLY A 74 8.80 8.36 8.88
C GLY A 74 10.32 8.53 8.86
N THR A 75 10.88 8.86 7.69
CA THR A 75 12.33 9.01 7.52
C THR A 75 12.70 10.22 6.67
N ASP A 76 13.77 10.90 7.08
CA ASP A 76 14.41 11.97 6.32
C ASP A 76 15.55 11.44 5.41
N ALA A 77 15.83 10.13 5.46
CA ALA A 77 16.94 9.54 4.73
C ALA A 77 16.62 9.37 3.24
N ASN A 78 17.65 9.33 2.38
CA ASN A 78 17.45 9.11 0.96
C ASN A 78 17.12 7.64 0.68
N VAL A 79 15.89 7.38 0.22
CA VAL A 79 15.40 6.03 -0.09
C VAL A 79 15.70 5.65 -1.54
N TYR A 80 16.05 4.38 -1.76
CA TYR A 80 16.23 3.79 -3.09
C TYR A 80 15.62 2.40 -3.17
N ILE A 81 15.39 1.94 -4.40
CA ILE A 81 14.86 0.60 -4.71
C ILE A 81 15.65 -0.05 -5.85
N ILE A 82 15.74 -1.38 -5.84
CA ILE A 82 16.18 -2.24 -6.94
C ILE A 82 15.06 -3.26 -7.17
N ILE A 83 14.59 -3.39 -8.41
CA ILE A 83 13.57 -4.37 -8.81
C ILE A 83 14.27 -5.47 -9.60
N PHE A 84 14.07 -6.72 -9.20
CA PHE A 84 14.67 -7.90 -9.83
C PHE A 84 13.59 -8.67 -10.58
N GLY A 85 13.86 -9.00 -11.85
CA GLY A 85 13.11 -9.97 -12.64
C GLY A 85 13.90 -11.27 -12.79
N GLU A 86 13.45 -12.13 -13.70
CA GLU A 86 14.02 -13.49 -13.90
C GLU A 86 15.49 -13.46 -14.31
N HIS A 87 15.90 -12.49 -15.13
CA HIS A 87 17.25 -12.43 -15.72
C HIS A 87 17.94 -11.06 -15.56
N GLU A 88 17.19 -10.02 -15.23
CA GLU A 88 17.68 -8.64 -15.18
C GLU A 88 17.18 -7.91 -13.93
N ASN A 89 17.76 -6.74 -13.65
CA ASN A 89 17.29 -5.85 -12.59
C ASN A 89 17.41 -4.39 -13.03
N THR A 90 16.66 -3.51 -12.36
CA THR A 90 16.60 -2.09 -12.72
C THR A 90 17.81 -1.27 -12.27
N GLY A 91 18.78 -1.88 -11.60
CA GLY A 91 19.79 -1.15 -10.83
C GLY A 91 19.19 -0.39 -9.64
N LYS A 92 20.03 0.35 -8.93
CA LYS A 92 19.64 1.17 -7.78
C LYS A 92 18.99 2.47 -8.26
N ILE A 93 17.69 2.59 -8.02
CA ILE A 93 16.91 3.76 -8.38
C ILE A 93 16.61 4.60 -7.13
N PRO A 94 17.04 5.87 -7.07
CA PRO A 94 16.68 6.77 -5.98
C PRO A 94 15.22 7.23 -6.11
N LEU A 95 14.48 7.21 -5.01
CA LEU A 95 13.07 7.61 -4.94
C LEU A 95 12.95 9.06 -4.46
N VAL A 96 13.22 10.01 -5.36
CA VAL A 96 13.44 11.42 -4.99
C VAL A 96 12.14 12.25 -4.94
N LYS A 97 11.31 12.17 -5.99
CA LYS A 97 10.13 13.04 -6.15
C LYS A 97 8.85 12.23 -6.16
N SER A 98 8.17 12.21 -5.02
CA SER A 98 6.82 11.68 -4.92
C SER A 98 5.84 12.55 -5.69
N LYS A 99 4.90 11.92 -6.39
CA LYS A 99 3.79 12.56 -7.11
C LYS A 99 2.65 12.94 -6.17
N THR A 100 2.58 12.33 -4.99
CA THR A 100 1.48 12.48 -4.02
C THR A 100 1.82 13.43 -2.88
N ASN A 101 3.05 13.38 -2.36
CA ASN A 101 3.48 14.20 -1.24
C ASN A 101 4.75 14.99 -1.57
N LYS A 102 4.84 16.22 -1.06
CA LYS A 102 6.05 17.05 -1.21
C LYS A 102 7.21 16.53 -0.37
N ASP A 103 6.88 15.95 0.78
CA ASP A 103 7.79 15.38 1.75
C ASP A 103 7.49 13.87 1.83
N PRO A 104 8.25 13.04 1.11
CA PRO A 104 7.98 11.62 1.00
C PRO A 104 8.46 10.84 2.23
N PHE A 105 7.91 9.65 2.41
CA PHE A 105 8.26 8.68 3.45
C PHE A 105 7.86 9.07 4.86
N GLU A 106 7.02 10.08 5.03
CA GLU A 106 6.45 10.45 6.33
C GLU A 106 5.45 9.43 6.88
N LYS A 107 5.20 9.49 8.19
CA LYS A 107 4.28 8.60 8.89
C LYS A 107 2.91 8.57 8.19
N CYS A 108 2.38 7.36 7.95
CA CYS A 108 1.06 7.14 7.33
C CYS A 108 0.96 7.67 5.89
N HIS A 109 2.06 8.08 5.25
CA HIS A 109 2.04 8.49 3.86
C HIS A 109 2.10 7.29 2.90
N ARG A 110 1.45 7.51 1.75
CA ARG A 110 1.67 6.75 0.52
C ARG A 110 2.34 7.65 -0.50
N ASP A 111 3.54 7.28 -0.91
CA ASP A 111 4.36 8.01 -1.85
C ASP A 111 4.42 7.31 -3.20
N LEU A 112 3.88 7.96 -4.23
CA LEU A 112 3.85 7.45 -5.60
C LEU A 112 5.05 7.98 -6.38
N PHE A 113 5.86 7.08 -6.94
CA PHE A 113 6.94 7.39 -7.86
C PHE A 113 6.64 6.77 -9.22
N GLU A 114 6.84 7.54 -10.29
CA GLU A 114 6.79 7.05 -11.66
C GLU A 114 8.21 7.04 -12.22
N ILE A 115 8.68 5.86 -12.60
CA ILE A 115 10.06 5.63 -12.99
C ILE A 115 10.09 4.91 -14.32
N GLU A 116 10.86 5.43 -15.26
CA GLU A 116 11.20 4.72 -16.48
C GLU A 116 12.50 3.97 -16.28
N ALA A 117 12.48 2.65 -16.49
CA ALA A 117 13.63 1.79 -16.34
C ALA A 117 13.54 0.62 -17.34
N ILE A 118 14.61 -0.17 -17.43
CA ILE A 118 14.63 -1.41 -18.22
C ILE A 118 13.43 -2.31 -17.89
N ASP A 119 12.83 -2.90 -18.92
CA ASP A 119 11.74 -3.87 -18.77
C ASP A 119 12.29 -5.22 -18.30
N ILE A 120 12.18 -5.46 -16.99
CA ILE A 120 12.63 -6.68 -16.33
C ILE A 120 11.61 -7.82 -16.42
N GLY A 121 10.48 -7.61 -17.13
CA GLY A 121 9.36 -8.53 -17.13
C GLY A 121 8.65 -8.55 -15.77
N GLN A 122 8.38 -9.75 -15.25
CA GLN A 122 7.67 -9.92 -13.97
C GLN A 122 8.62 -9.71 -12.78
N PRO A 123 8.29 -8.80 -11.83
CA PRO A 123 9.05 -8.64 -10.59
C PRO A 123 9.04 -9.92 -9.72
N GLU A 124 10.22 -10.47 -9.43
CA GLU A 124 10.40 -11.64 -8.54
C GLU A 124 10.74 -11.26 -7.10
N LYS A 125 11.44 -10.13 -6.94
CA LYS A 125 11.79 -9.54 -5.63
C LYS A 125 12.18 -8.08 -5.80
N ILE A 126 12.23 -7.37 -4.68
CA ILE A 126 12.81 -6.04 -4.60
C ILE A 126 13.84 -5.96 -3.49
N LYS A 127 14.77 -5.04 -3.63
CA LYS A 127 15.59 -4.56 -2.52
C LYS A 127 15.28 -3.08 -2.32
N ILE A 128 14.89 -2.70 -1.12
CA ILE A 128 14.60 -1.32 -0.76
C ILE A 128 15.42 -0.92 0.46
N GLY A 129 15.95 0.29 0.46
CA GLY A 129 16.83 0.76 1.52
C GLY A 129 16.97 2.27 1.57
N HIS A 130 17.71 2.75 2.55
CA HIS A 130 18.04 4.16 2.73
C HIS A 130 19.50 4.34 3.13
N ASP A 131 20.00 5.57 3.06
CA ASP A 131 21.41 5.91 3.31
C ASP A 131 21.72 6.31 4.77
N ASN A 132 20.72 6.24 5.65
CA ASN A 132 20.81 6.64 7.06
C ASN A 132 21.20 8.13 7.26
N SER A 133 20.93 8.99 6.29
CA SER A 133 21.07 10.44 6.46
C SER A 133 19.88 11.04 7.23
N GLY A 134 19.99 12.32 7.61
CA GLY A 134 18.94 13.05 8.34
C GLY A 134 18.94 12.86 9.86
N PHE A 135 18.05 13.59 10.55
CA PHE A 135 17.90 13.52 12.01
C PHE A 135 16.97 12.37 12.44
N GLY A 136 15.96 12.05 11.64
CA GLY A 136 15.12 10.86 11.78
C GLY A 136 15.41 9.85 10.68
N SER A 137 16.52 9.13 10.77
CA SER A 137 16.91 8.16 9.72
C SER A 137 16.16 6.84 9.80
N ASP A 138 15.64 6.48 10.98
CA ASP A 138 14.91 5.23 11.17
C ASP A 138 13.60 5.25 10.40
N TRP A 139 13.23 4.12 9.81
CA TRP A 139 12.07 4.05 8.93
C TRP A 139 11.28 2.76 9.15
N LEU A 140 9.98 2.85 9.39
CA LEU A 140 9.11 1.68 9.42
C LEU A 140 8.34 1.55 8.11
N LEU A 141 8.92 0.79 7.19
CA LEU A 141 8.29 0.45 5.92
C LEU A 141 7.16 -0.58 6.15
N GLU A 142 5.94 -0.21 5.77
CA GLU A 142 4.79 -1.12 5.84
C GLU A 142 4.77 -2.05 4.63
N CYS A 143 4.81 -1.48 3.42
CA CYS A 143 4.68 -2.22 2.16
C CYS A 143 5.18 -1.39 0.97
N VAL A 144 5.61 -2.07 -0.09
CA VAL A 144 5.85 -1.47 -1.42
C VAL A 144 4.91 -2.13 -2.42
N GLU A 145 4.31 -1.35 -3.31
CA GLU A 145 3.52 -1.86 -4.42
C GLU A 145 4.09 -1.36 -5.73
N ILE A 146 4.20 -2.24 -6.71
CA ILE A 146 4.77 -1.92 -8.02
C ILE A 146 3.78 -2.32 -9.09
N ASN A 147 3.26 -1.32 -9.81
CA ASN A 147 2.50 -1.55 -11.03
C ASN A 147 3.43 -1.37 -12.23
N VAL A 148 3.56 -2.44 -13.04
CA VAL A 148 4.32 -2.41 -14.29
C VAL A 148 3.33 -2.10 -15.41
N LEU A 149 3.36 -0.88 -15.96
CA LEU A 149 2.30 -0.41 -16.87
C LEU A 149 2.12 -1.34 -18.09
N LYS A 150 3.22 -1.86 -18.65
CA LYS A 150 3.19 -2.78 -19.80
C LYS A 150 2.46 -4.09 -19.53
N LEU A 151 2.51 -4.57 -18.28
CA LEU A 151 1.88 -5.83 -17.86
C LEU A 151 0.46 -5.60 -17.28
N ASP A 152 0.08 -4.33 -17.05
CA ASP A 152 -1.14 -3.94 -16.36
C ASP A 152 -1.39 -4.74 -15.06
N HIS A 153 -0.32 -4.97 -14.31
CA HIS A 153 -0.35 -5.80 -13.12
C HIS A 153 0.41 -5.15 -11.97
N THR A 154 -0.07 -5.39 -10.75
CA THR A 154 0.48 -4.80 -9.52
C THR A 154 0.97 -5.90 -8.59
N TRP A 155 2.24 -5.85 -8.25
CA TRP A 155 2.88 -6.72 -7.25
C TRP A 155 2.93 -6.02 -5.90
N ILE A 156 2.64 -6.76 -4.84
CA ILE A 156 2.64 -6.27 -3.45
C ILE A 156 3.77 -6.94 -2.68
N PHE A 157 4.67 -6.12 -2.15
CA PHE A 157 5.85 -6.53 -1.37
C PHE A 157 5.66 -6.10 0.09
N PRO A 158 4.99 -6.93 0.92
CA PRO A 158 4.77 -6.61 2.32
C PRO A 158 6.09 -6.63 3.10
N CYS A 159 6.23 -5.70 4.06
CA CYS A 159 7.44 -5.57 4.87
C CYS A 159 7.12 -5.62 6.37
N GLY A 160 6.60 -4.51 6.93
CA GLY A 160 6.30 -4.34 8.36
C GLY A 160 7.54 -4.32 9.26
N LYS A 161 8.71 -3.90 8.76
CA LYS A 161 9.99 -3.92 9.50
C LYS A 161 10.68 -2.54 9.51
N TRP A 162 11.40 -2.28 10.59
CA TRP A 162 12.22 -1.08 10.74
C TRP A 162 13.53 -1.19 9.96
N LEU A 163 13.79 -0.25 9.07
CA LEU A 163 15.12 0.01 8.55
C LEU A 163 15.76 1.06 9.47
N HIS A 164 16.83 0.69 10.17
CA HIS A 164 17.43 1.49 11.23
C HIS A 164 18.87 1.06 11.52
N LYS A 165 19.60 1.92 12.22
CA LYS A 165 20.95 1.64 12.69
C LYS A 165 21.06 1.87 14.19
N THR A 166 21.41 0.81 14.92
CA THR A 166 21.76 0.83 16.34
C THR A 166 23.23 0.48 16.54
N LYS A 167 23.69 0.41 17.80
CA LYS A 167 25.05 -0.05 18.12
C LYS A 167 25.30 -1.50 17.72
N ASP A 168 24.26 -2.34 17.78
CA ASP A 168 24.38 -3.79 17.63
C ASP A 168 23.81 -4.30 16.30
N VAL A 169 22.94 -3.51 15.63
CA VAL A 169 22.23 -3.90 14.41
C VAL A 169 22.27 -2.77 13.39
N THR A 170 22.67 -3.08 12.15
CA THR A 170 22.53 -2.17 11.00
C THR A 170 21.65 -2.85 9.96
N GLN A 171 20.41 -2.39 9.83
CA GLN A 171 19.46 -2.87 8.83
C GLN A 171 18.97 -1.68 8.01
N LEU A 172 19.74 -1.29 6.98
CA LEU A 172 19.42 -0.15 6.12
C LEU A 172 18.85 -0.56 4.76
N GLU A 173 18.84 -1.86 4.48
CA GLU A 173 18.30 -2.48 3.28
C GLU A 173 17.47 -3.71 3.65
N LEU A 174 16.40 -3.95 2.91
CA LEU A 174 15.57 -5.14 3.01
C LEU A 174 15.32 -5.73 1.63
N GLU A 175 15.50 -7.04 1.51
CA GLU A 175 15.03 -7.81 0.38
C GLU A 175 13.61 -8.30 0.68
N LEU A 176 12.66 -7.97 -0.22
CA LEU A 176 11.25 -8.29 -0.10
C LEU A 176 10.82 -9.10 -1.30
N TYR A 177 9.97 -10.08 -1.06
CA TYR A 177 9.39 -10.94 -2.08
C TYR A 177 7.94 -10.54 -2.28
N PRO A 178 7.43 -10.59 -3.52
CA PRO A 178 6.02 -10.37 -3.75
C PRO A 178 5.30 -11.46 -2.97
N LYS A 179 4.31 -11.04 -2.18
CA LYS A 179 3.37 -12.05 -1.69
C LYS A 179 2.69 -12.58 -2.95
N GLU A 180 2.65 -13.91 -3.13
CA GLU A 180 1.68 -14.51 -4.04
C GLU A 180 0.32 -13.99 -3.57
N ILE A 181 -0.14 -12.92 -4.21
CA ILE A 181 -1.54 -12.63 -4.31
C ILE A 181 -2.02 -13.91 -4.98
N SER A 182 -2.80 -14.69 -4.26
CA SER A 182 -3.63 -15.73 -4.82
C SER A 182 -4.44 -15.04 -5.91
N THR A 183 -3.85 -15.06 -7.10
CA THR A 183 -4.25 -14.36 -8.31
C THR A 183 -5.32 -15.21 -8.96
N GLY A 184 -6.44 -15.37 -8.26
CA GLY A 184 -7.70 -15.23 -8.96
C GLY A 184 -7.93 -13.74 -9.01
N ILE A 185 -7.73 -13.12 -10.18
CA ILE A 185 -8.33 -11.84 -10.61
C ILE A 185 -9.11 -11.19 -9.46
N TYR A 186 -8.64 -10.08 -8.88
CA TYR A 186 -9.48 -9.29 -7.98
C TYR A 186 -10.81 -9.08 -8.70
N SER A 187 -11.83 -9.86 -8.36
CA SER A 187 -13.17 -9.62 -8.85
C SER A 187 -13.49 -8.22 -8.35
N SER A 188 -14.10 -7.38 -9.19
CA SER A 188 -14.44 -6.02 -8.75
C SER A 188 -15.16 -6.08 -7.41
N TYR A 189 -15.92 -7.16 -7.16
CA TYR A 189 -16.65 -7.43 -5.92
C TYR A 189 -16.20 -8.72 -5.22
N VAL A 190 -16.10 -8.70 -3.88
CA VAL A 190 -15.97 -9.90 -3.03
C VAL A 190 -17.01 -9.88 -1.91
N PRO A 191 -17.45 -11.04 -1.39
CA PRO A 191 -18.37 -11.08 -0.27
C PRO A 191 -17.66 -10.69 1.04
N TYR A 192 -18.22 -9.71 1.74
CA TYR A 192 -17.82 -9.29 3.09
C TYR A 192 -18.82 -9.80 4.11
N GLN A 193 -18.34 -10.52 5.13
CA GLN A 193 -19.12 -10.77 6.34
C GLN A 193 -18.96 -9.57 7.29
N ILE A 194 -20.05 -8.86 7.55
CA ILE A 194 -20.12 -7.70 8.44
C ILE A 194 -20.97 -8.07 9.63
N LYS A 195 -20.37 -8.09 10.81
CA LYS A 195 -21.03 -8.39 12.09
C LYS A 195 -21.15 -7.11 12.91
N ILE A 196 -22.38 -6.72 13.19
CA ILE A 196 -22.74 -5.55 13.96
C ILE A 196 -23.10 -5.98 15.38
N CYS A 197 -22.38 -5.45 16.36
CA CYS A 197 -22.64 -5.71 17.78
C CYS A 197 -23.25 -4.46 18.41
N THR A 198 -24.55 -4.51 18.71
CA THR A 198 -25.25 -3.43 19.41
C THR A 198 -25.06 -3.57 20.92
N SER A 199 -24.79 -2.48 21.64
CA SER A 199 -24.53 -2.54 23.07
C SER A 199 -25.73 -3.06 23.86
N ASN A 200 -25.46 -3.69 25.01
CA ASN A 200 -26.51 -4.14 25.94
C ASN A 200 -26.88 -3.08 26.99
N ILE A 201 -26.96 -1.80 26.59
CA ILE A 201 -27.38 -0.70 27.46
C ILE A 201 -28.82 -0.27 27.14
N PHE A 202 -29.48 0.41 28.07
CA PHE A 202 -30.85 0.87 27.89
C PHE A 202 -30.97 1.76 26.64
N GLY A 203 -31.97 1.53 25.79
CA GLY A 203 -32.21 2.30 24.57
C GLY A 203 -31.22 2.06 23.42
N ALA A 204 -30.29 1.11 23.53
CA ALA A 204 -29.22 0.94 22.53
C ALA A 204 -29.68 0.48 21.14
N GLY A 205 -30.89 -0.08 21.02
CA GLY A 205 -31.41 -0.58 19.76
C GLY A 205 -32.01 0.53 18.90
N THR A 206 -31.96 0.36 17.58
CA THR A 206 -32.41 1.39 16.63
C THR A 206 -33.43 0.88 15.64
N ASP A 207 -34.25 1.81 15.18
CA ASP A 207 -35.17 1.61 14.07
C ASP A 207 -34.83 2.54 12.89
N ALA A 208 -33.60 3.08 12.85
CA ALA A 208 -33.05 3.73 11.67
C ALA A 208 -32.40 2.69 10.74
N ASN A 209 -32.22 3.06 9.47
CA ASN A 209 -31.52 2.20 8.52
C ASN A 209 -30.01 2.50 8.57
N ILE A 210 -29.22 1.45 8.77
CA ILE A 210 -27.77 1.55 8.95
C ILE A 210 -27.06 1.37 7.61
N TYR A 211 -26.10 2.23 7.32
CA TYR A 211 -25.23 2.15 6.17
C TYR A 211 -23.77 2.03 6.58
N ILE A 212 -22.97 1.46 5.69
CA ILE A 212 -21.53 1.31 5.88
C ILE A 212 -20.79 1.57 4.56
N GLN A 213 -19.56 2.07 4.68
CA GLN A 213 -18.58 2.16 3.61
C GLN A 213 -17.24 1.66 4.15
N ILE A 214 -16.58 0.79 3.39
CA ILE A 214 -15.30 0.20 3.77
C ILE A 214 -14.21 0.86 2.95
N TYR A 215 -13.12 1.28 3.61
CA TYR A 215 -11.96 1.87 2.96
C TYR A 215 -10.79 0.92 3.13
N GLY A 216 -10.21 0.52 2.01
CA GLY A 216 -8.90 -0.11 1.99
C GLY A 216 -7.87 0.85 1.45
N LEU A 217 -6.68 0.31 1.20
CA LEU A 217 -5.51 1.13 0.97
C LEU A 217 -5.59 1.97 -0.32
N GLN A 218 -6.22 1.47 -1.39
CA GLN A 218 -6.35 2.18 -2.68
C GLN A 218 -7.79 2.41 -3.14
N LYS A 219 -8.73 1.62 -2.60
CA LYS A 219 -10.12 1.61 -3.04
C LYS A 219 -11.02 1.70 -1.82
N SER A 220 -12.19 2.28 -2.01
CA SER A 220 -13.30 2.14 -1.08
C SER A 220 -14.47 1.48 -1.79
N THR A 221 -15.30 0.80 -1.03
CA THR A 221 -16.62 0.41 -1.51
C THR A 221 -17.47 1.65 -1.73
N ASP A 222 -18.58 1.51 -2.44
CA ASP A 222 -19.69 2.44 -2.29
C ASP A 222 -20.26 2.38 -0.86
N GLN A 223 -21.00 3.43 -0.48
CA GLN A 223 -21.80 3.40 0.73
C GLN A 223 -23.04 2.54 0.50
N VAL A 224 -23.19 1.48 1.30
CA VAL A 224 -24.27 0.51 1.15
C VAL A 224 -25.12 0.40 2.41
N MET A 225 -26.40 0.10 2.24
CA MET A 225 -27.30 -0.21 3.36
C MET A 225 -27.08 -1.65 3.82
N LEU A 226 -27.01 -1.88 5.13
CA LEU A 226 -26.78 -3.24 5.67
C LEU A 226 -27.98 -4.17 5.48
N CYS A 227 -29.20 -3.63 5.51
CA CYS A 227 -30.40 -4.40 5.24
C CYS A 227 -31.45 -3.54 4.52
N SER A 228 -32.34 -4.20 3.79
CA SER A 228 -33.52 -3.55 3.23
C SER A 228 -34.51 -3.17 4.35
N LYS A 229 -35.48 -2.31 4.04
CA LYS A 229 -36.56 -1.98 4.98
C LYS A 229 -37.41 -3.20 5.38
N ILE A 230 -37.44 -4.23 4.53
CA ILE A 230 -38.23 -5.45 4.73
C ILE A 230 -37.51 -6.41 5.69
N ASP A 231 -36.19 -6.48 5.60
CA ASP A 231 -35.35 -7.43 6.38
C ASP A 231 -34.91 -6.88 7.74
N ARG A 232 -35.36 -5.66 8.09
CA ARG A 232 -34.95 -4.98 9.33
C ARG A 232 -35.62 -5.53 10.58
N HIS A 233 -36.73 -6.27 10.46
CA HIS A 233 -37.48 -6.70 11.63
C HIS A 233 -36.61 -7.55 12.57
N GLY A 234 -36.48 -7.11 13.83
CA GLY A 234 -35.65 -7.78 14.83
C GLY A 234 -34.13 -7.55 14.71
N LYS A 235 -33.67 -6.68 13.80
CA LYS A 235 -32.25 -6.31 13.65
C LYS A 235 -31.88 -5.10 14.51
N PHE A 236 -30.60 -5.00 14.85
CA PHE A 236 -30.00 -3.87 15.57
C PHE A 236 -30.68 -3.59 16.92
N GLN A 237 -31.08 -4.67 17.59
CA GLN A 237 -31.71 -4.60 18.90
C GLN A 237 -30.66 -4.49 19.99
N ARG A 238 -31.07 -4.00 21.16
CA ARG A 238 -30.19 -3.95 22.34
C ARG A 238 -29.56 -5.33 22.59
N GLY A 239 -28.24 -5.38 22.69
CA GLY A 239 -27.48 -6.60 22.96
C GLY A 239 -27.48 -7.61 21.81
N SER A 240 -27.98 -7.25 20.62
CA SER A 240 -27.98 -8.14 19.45
C SER A 240 -26.61 -8.18 18.78
N THR A 241 -26.38 -9.29 18.09
CA THR A 241 -25.30 -9.46 17.14
C THR A 241 -25.93 -9.84 15.81
N ASP A 242 -25.80 -8.96 14.82
CA ASP A 242 -26.41 -9.13 13.50
C ASP A 242 -25.33 -9.30 12.44
N ILE A 243 -25.44 -10.35 11.63
CA ILE A 243 -24.46 -10.69 10.58
C ILE A 243 -25.08 -10.45 9.21
N PHE A 244 -24.33 -9.76 8.35
CA PHE A 244 -24.66 -9.47 6.96
C PHE A 244 -23.55 -10.00 6.06
N ILE A 245 -23.93 -10.54 4.89
CA ILE A 245 -22.98 -10.91 3.84
C ILE A 245 -23.34 -10.08 2.61
N LEU A 246 -22.44 -9.19 2.21
CA LEU A 246 -22.64 -8.28 1.08
C LEU A 246 -21.52 -8.46 0.06
N GLU A 247 -21.85 -8.60 -1.21
CA GLU A 247 -20.87 -8.47 -2.29
C GLU A 247 -20.57 -7.00 -2.53
N LEU A 248 -19.35 -6.57 -2.22
CA LEU A 248 -18.91 -5.17 -2.27
C LEU A 248 -17.56 -5.08 -2.97
N ASP A 249 -17.18 -3.88 -3.41
CA ASP A 249 -15.90 -3.71 -4.08
C ASP A 249 -14.73 -4.24 -3.24
N ASP A 250 -13.83 -4.98 -3.89
CA ASP A 250 -12.68 -5.51 -3.18
C ASP A 250 -11.68 -4.40 -2.83
N VAL A 251 -11.68 -4.01 -1.55
CA VAL A 251 -10.76 -3.00 -1.01
C VAL A 251 -9.37 -3.55 -0.69
N GLY A 252 -9.14 -4.84 -0.92
CA GLY A 252 -7.86 -5.51 -0.73
C GLY A 252 -7.64 -6.10 0.66
N ASP A 253 -6.40 -6.53 0.90
CA ASP A 253 -5.99 -7.25 2.12
C ASP A 253 -5.96 -6.36 3.36
N PHE A 254 -5.93 -5.03 3.20
CA PHE A 254 -5.80 -4.06 4.27
C PHE A 254 -7.01 -3.13 4.31
N MET A 255 -7.80 -3.21 5.40
CA MET A 255 -8.89 -2.27 5.68
C MET A 255 -8.35 -1.16 6.59
N GLU A 256 -8.33 0.08 6.08
CA GLU A 256 -7.79 1.25 6.79
C GLU A 256 -8.80 1.80 7.79
N LYS A 257 -10.06 1.94 7.36
CA LYS A 257 -11.15 2.45 8.17
C LYS A 257 -12.51 2.00 7.64
N ILE A 258 -13.54 2.21 8.44
CA ILE A 258 -14.93 2.19 7.98
C ILE A 258 -15.61 3.51 8.29
N ARG A 259 -16.58 3.88 7.46
CA ARG A 259 -17.58 4.90 7.78
C ARG A 259 -18.91 4.22 7.99
N ILE A 260 -19.48 4.33 9.18
CA ILE A 260 -20.77 3.74 9.53
C ILE A 260 -21.71 4.83 10.05
N GLY A 261 -22.99 4.71 9.76
CA GLY A 261 -23.99 5.68 10.23
C GLY A 261 -25.40 5.20 9.97
N HIS A 262 -26.38 6.05 10.30
CA HIS A 262 -27.79 5.75 10.05
C HIS A 262 -28.54 6.94 9.45
N ASP A 263 -29.68 6.68 8.84
CA ASP A 263 -30.52 7.71 8.18
C ASP A 263 -31.43 8.51 9.13
N ASN A 264 -31.44 8.17 10.43
CA ASN A 264 -32.23 8.83 11.46
C ASN A 264 -33.75 8.70 11.22
N SER A 265 -34.16 7.67 10.49
CA SER A 265 -35.57 7.33 10.31
C SER A 265 -36.11 6.53 11.50
N GLY A 266 -37.43 6.44 11.61
CA GLY A 266 -38.11 5.68 12.65
C GLY A 266 -38.45 6.51 13.91
N PHE A 267 -39.11 5.85 14.87
CA PHE A 267 -39.53 6.41 16.16
C PHE A 267 -38.41 6.45 17.20
N GLY A 268 -37.41 5.57 17.07
CA GLY A 268 -36.26 5.46 17.97
C GLY A 268 -34.95 5.34 17.19
N PRO A 269 -34.53 6.42 16.48
CA PRO A 269 -33.36 6.37 15.60
C PRO A 269 -32.04 6.26 16.36
N ALA A 270 -32.02 6.64 17.65
CA ALA A 270 -30.84 6.57 18.49
C ALA A 270 -30.29 5.13 18.52
N TRP A 271 -28.98 4.99 18.39
CA TRP A 271 -28.33 3.70 18.35
C TRP A 271 -27.03 3.74 19.15
N HIS A 272 -26.80 2.76 20.01
CA HIS A 272 -25.48 2.61 20.64
C HIS A 272 -24.73 1.41 20.08
N LEU A 273 -23.72 1.70 19.27
CA LEU A 273 -22.86 0.69 18.67
C LEU A 273 -21.74 0.30 19.62
N ASN A 274 -21.56 -1.00 19.86
CA ASN A 274 -20.43 -1.52 20.62
C ASN A 274 -19.18 -1.61 19.73
N HIS A 275 -19.22 -2.46 18.71
CA HIS A 275 -18.16 -2.62 17.70
C HIS A 275 -18.69 -3.26 16.42
N VAL A 276 -17.87 -3.22 15.37
CA VAL A 276 -18.10 -3.92 14.10
C VAL A 276 -16.96 -4.89 13.85
N GLU A 277 -17.28 -6.13 13.43
CA GLU A 277 -16.29 -7.08 12.92
C GLU A 277 -16.50 -7.28 11.41
N ILE A 278 -15.42 -7.18 10.62
CA ILE A 278 -15.49 -7.34 9.16
C ILE A 278 -14.46 -8.36 8.70
N ARG A 279 -14.90 -9.27 7.82
CA ARG A 279 -14.05 -10.29 7.20
C ARG A 279 -14.38 -10.42 5.71
N ARG A 280 -13.36 -10.40 4.85
CA ARG A 280 -13.49 -10.81 3.43
C ARG A 280 -13.70 -12.32 3.35
N LEU A 281 -14.59 -12.80 2.49
CA LEU A 281 -14.87 -14.23 2.32
C LEU A 281 -14.32 -14.71 0.97
N ILE A 282 -13.01 -14.97 0.91
CA ILE A 282 -12.36 -15.44 -0.31
C ILE A 282 -12.25 -16.96 -0.27
N LYS A 283 -12.68 -17.62 -1.35
CA LYS A 283 -12.74 -19.09 -1.42
C LYS A 283 -11.33 -19.69 -1.41
N GLY A 284 -11.05 -20.53 -0.42
CA GLY A 284 -9.76 -21.23 -0.30
C GLY A 284 -8.66 -20.41 0.39
N GLU A 285 -8.96 -19.19 0.83
CA GLU A 285 -8.00 -18.32 1.51
C GLU A 285 -8.35 -18.08 2.97
N LYS A 286 -7.30 -17.81 3.76
CA LYS A 286 -7.45 -17.33 5.13
C LYS A 286 -7.40 -15.82 5.16
N THR A 287 -8.53 -15.21 5.46
CA THR A 287 -8.68 -13.77 5.56
C THR A 287 -8.63 -13.32 7.03
N ASN A 288 -8.14 -12.11 7.27
CA ASN A 288 -8.16 -11.50 8.60
C ASN A 288 -9.58 -11.02 8.96
N THR A 289 -9.91 -11.07 10.25
CA THR A 289 -11.06 -10.35 10.80
C THR A 289 -10.57 -9.02 11.40
N TYR A 290 -11.16 -7.93 10.94
CA TYR A 290 -10.93 -6.57 11.42
C TYR A 290 -11.98 -6.21 12.46
N VAL A 291 -11.54 -5.68 13.61
CA VAL A 291 -12.44 -5.24 14.69
C VAL A 291 -12.34 -3.73 14.85
N PHE A 292 -13.47 -3.04 14.65
CA PHE A 292 -13.63 -1.60 14.76
C PHE A 292 -14.41 -1.27 16.03
N GLN A 293 -13.70 -0.87 17.09
CA GLN A 293 -14.33 -0.46 18.35
C GLN A 293 -15.06 0.88 18.15
N CYS A 294 -16.23 1.01 18.77
CA CYS A 294 -16.98 2.26 18.76
C CYS A 294 -17.36 2.70 20.17
N ASN A 295 -18.24 1.96 20.86
CA ASN A 295 -18.76 2.25 22.19
C ASN A 295 -19.32 3.68 22.33
N ARG A 296 -20.09 4.14 21.34
CA ARG A 296 -20.65 5.50 21.30
C ARG A 296 -22.08 5.49 20.78
N TRP A 297 -22.81 6.54 21.11
CA TRP A 297 -24.14 6.78 20.55
C TRP A 297 -24.05 7.37 19.14
N PHE A 298 -25.01 6.98 18.31
CA PHE A 298 -25.35 7.58 17.04
C PHE A 298 -26.74 8.15 17.25
N ALA A 299 -26.83 9.43 17.59
CA ALA A 299 -28.08 10.08 17.95
C ALA A 299 -27.91 11.60 17.91
N LYS A 300 -28.92 12.34 17.45
CA LYS A 300 -28.89 13.82 17.47
C LYS A 300 -29.07 14.43 18.86
N THR A 301 -29.60 13.65 19.80
CA THR A 301 -30.01 14.11 21.13
C THR A 301 -29.16 13.53 22.26
N GLU A 302 -28.20 12.65 21.94
CA GLU A 302 -27.33 12.00 22.92
C GLU A 302 -25.85 12.14 22.52
N ASP A 303 -24.96 11.94 23.49
CA ASP A 303 -23.50 11.99 23.31
C ASP A 303 -23.03 13.28 22.62
N ASP A 304 -22.46 13.20 21.42
CA ASP A 304 -21.94 14.34 20.65
C ASP A 304 -22.87 14.78 19.51
N GLY A 305 -24.10 14.25 19.45
CA GLY A 305 -25.06 14.60 18.41
C GLY A 305 -24.77 13.96 17.04
N SER A 306 -23.70 13.17 16.90
CA SER A 306 -23.33 12.56 15.63
C SER A 306 -24.17 11.33 15.32
N ILE A 307 -24.50 11.12 14.05
CA ILE A 307 -25.19 9.92 13.52
C ILE A 307 -24.33 9.16 12.50
N VAL A 308 -23.05 9.53 12.38
CA VAL A 308 -22.06 8.92 11.49
C VAL A 308 -20.68 8.98 12.13
N ARG A 309 -19.89 7.91 12.01
CA ARG A 309 -18.53 7.85 12.55
C ARG A 309 -17.59 7.15 11.58
N GLU A 310 -16.36 7.64 11.54
CA GLU A 310 -15.24 6.90 10.97
C GLU A 310 -14.54 6.12 12.08
N LEU A 311 -14.35 4.82 11.88
CA LEU A 311 -13.73 3.91 12.86
C LEU A 311 -12.50 3.26 12.24
N PHE A 312 -11.46 3.08 13.06
CA PHE A 312 -10.18 2.46 12.67
C PHE A 312 -10.03 1.10 13.38
N PRO A 313 -9.37 0.12 12.75
CA PRO A 313 -9.28 -1.22 13.31
C PRO A 313 -8.23 -1.28 14.44
N GLU A 314 -8.58 -1.89 15.58
CA GLU A 314 -7.65 -1.98 16.72
C GLU A 314 -6.76 -3.24 16.69
N LYS A 315 -7.22 -4.34 16.06
CA LYS A 315 -6.50 -5.64 16.05
C LYS A 315 -6.83 -6.47 14.80
N LEU A 316 -5.78 -7.04 14.18
CA LEU A 316 -5.89 -8.12 13.20
C LEU A 316 -5.96 -9.47 13.93
N ILE A 317 -7.11 -10.13 13.95
CA ILE A 317 -7.20 -11.49 14.47
C ILE A 317 -6.94 -12.47 13.32
N LYS A 318 -5.77 -13.14 13.37
CA LYS A 318 -5.44 -14.26 12.47
C LYS A 318 -6.01 -15.55 13.07
N GLU A 319 -6.88 -16.26 12.35
CA GLU A 319 -7.37 -17.56 12.79
C GLU A 319 -6.23 -18.60 12.86
N LYS A 320 -6.01 -19.17 14.06
CA LYS A 320 -5.18 -20.38 14.22
C LYS A 320 -5.98 -21.59 13.76
N LEU A 321 -5.34 -22.45 12.96
CA LEU A 321 -5.89 -23.76 12.56
C LEU A 321 -6.03 -24.63 13.81
N ASN A 322 -7.26 -24.89 14.25
CA ASN A 322 -7.54 -26.13 14.97
C ASN A 322 -7.58 -27.24 13.92
N LYS A 323 -6.48 -27.98 13.78
CA LYS A 323 -6.49 -29.26 13.08
C LYS A 323 -7.40 -30.19 13.90
N LYS A 324 -8.48 -30.67 13.28
CA LYS A 324 -9.23 -31.82 13.78
C LYS A 324 -8.37 -33.08 13.67
#